data_AF-A0AA35YPW8-F1
#
_entry.id   AF-A0AA35YPW8-F1
#
_cell.length_a   1.000
_cell.length_b   1.000
_cell.length_c   1.000
_cell.angle_alpha   90.00
_cell.angle_beta   90.00
_cell.angle_gamma   90.00
#
_symmetry.space_group_name_H-M   'P 1'
#
loop_
_entity.id
_entity.type
_entity.pdbx_description
1 polymer ?
#
loop_
_entity_poly.entity_id
_entity_poly.type
_entity_poly.pdbx_seq_one_letter_code
_entity_poly.pdbx_strand_id
1 'polypeptide(L)'
;MMAIVNRLVLPFASKAFTVPSSIQSLQISTCYMDLDDIFGPSLNLEDTHLKEGYQEGYNTGFASGKDDGHEVGIKTGFITGEELGFYRGCIDVWTSVIQIEPTCFSTRVQKKIKEMDELVSKYPILDPENENVTDIMGLLRLKFRAVCATLNVKLEYKGYPKASEPNEIQF
;
A
#
# COMPACT_ATOMS: atom_id res chain seq x y z
N MET A 1 -24.47 6.26 83.85
CA MET A 1 -25.41 7.39 83.64
C MET A 1 -26.39 6.93 82.57
N MET A 2 -27.63 6.49 82.87
CA MET A 2 -28.73 7.30 83.44
C MET A 2 -28.74 8.70 82.80
N ALA A 3 -29.79 9.22 82.16
CA ALA A 3 -31.19 8.84 82.14
C ALA A 3 -31.94 9.91 81.29
N ILE A 4 -32.99 9.51 80.55
CA ILE A 4 -34.27 10.25 80.36
C ILE A 4 -34.12 11.55 79.51
N VAL A 5 -35.03 12.03 78.64
CA VAL A 5 -36.47 12.24 78.80
C VAL A 5 -37.11 12.62 77.44
N ASN A 6 -38.29 12.04 77.17
CA ASN A 6 -39.51 12.67 76.63
C ASN A 6 -39.54 13.26 75.19
N ARG A 7 -40.62 13.13 74.40
CA ARG A 7 -42.03 12.87 74.74
C ARG A 7 -42.88 12.58 73.49
N LEU A 8 -43.92 11.75 73.68
CA LEU A 8 -45.29 11.83 73.11
C LEU A 8 -45.42 11.56 71.57
N VAL A 9 -46.35 10.77 71.02
CA VAL A 9 -47.77 10.49 71.35
C VAL A 9 -48.19 9.10 70.80
N LEU A 10 -49.15 8.52 71.50
CA LEU A 10 -49.88 7.25 71.40
C LEU A 10 -50.65 6.95 70.07
N PRO A 11 -51.26 5.75 69.94
CA PRO A 11 -51.42 5.01 68.68
C PRO A 11 -52.81 5.20 68.03
N PHE A 12 -52.90 4.95 66.73
CA PHE A 12 -54.17 4.65 66.06
C PHE A 12 -53.99 3.52 65.05
N ALA A 13 -54.44 2.33 65.45
CA ALA A 13 -54.83 1.30 64.50
C ALA A 13 -56.14 1.73 63.84
N SER A 14 -56.23 1.68 62.51
CA SER A 14 -57.50 1.47 61.81
C SER A 14 -57.33 1.06 60.35
N LYS A 15 -57.78 -0.19 60.13
CA LYS A 15 -58.47 -0.73 58.94
C LYS A 15 -57.68 -0.86 57.63
N ALA A 16 -57.43 -2.13 57.31
CA ALA A 16 -57.16 -2.61 55.95
C ALA A 16 -58.28 -2.13 55.00
N PHE A 17 -57.90 -1.33 54.02
CA PHE A 17 -58.75 -0.96 52.89
C PHE A 17 -58.44 -1.90 51.74
N THR A 18 -59.26 -2.94 51.60
CA THR A 18 -59.20 -3.86 50.47
C THR A 18 -59.73 -3.14 49.24
N VAL A 19 -58.85 -2.84 48.29
CA VAL A 19 -59.22 -2.21 47.00
C VAL A 19 -59.93 -3.27 46.13
N PRO A 20 -61.12 -2.97 45.57
CA PRO A 20 -61.87 -3.92 44.75
C PRO A 20 -61.15 -4.19 43.42
N SER A 21 -61.20 -5.43 42.97
CA SER A 21 -60.53 -6.01 41.79
C SER A 21 -61.01 -5.48 40.43
N SER A 22 -61.60 -4.29 40.38
CA SER A 22 -62.24 -3.72 39.18
C SER A 22 -61.55 -2.48 38.62
N ILE A 23 -60.37 -2.10 39.12
CA ILE A 23 -59.53 -1.05 38.49
C ILE A 23 -58.15 -1.64 38.18
N GLN A 24 -58.14 -2.61 37.27
CA GLN A 24 -56.92 -3.19 36.69
C GLN A 24 -56.91 -3.04 35.16
N SER A 25 -57.42 -1.92 34.66
CA SER A 25 -57.44 -1.61 33.23
C SER A 25 -57.28 -0.11 32.98
N LEU A 26 -56.17 0.45 33.43
CA LEU A 26 -55.56 1.57 32.74
C LEU A 26 -54.17 1.08 32.33
N GLN A 27 -54.15 0.30 31.24
CA GLN A 27 -52.93 0.11 30.50
C GLN A 27 -52.45 1.49 30.06
N ILE A 28 -51.44 1.99 30.75
CA ILE A 28 -50.53 2.98 30.16
C ILE A 28 -49.77 2.22 29.07
N SER A 29 -50.47 1.94 27.97
CA SER A 29 -49.92 1.40 26.72
C SER A 29 -49.43 2.58 25.88
N THR A 30 -48.64 3.43 26.49
CA THR A 30 -47.88 4.47 25.80
C THR A 30 -46.49 4.48 26.42
N CYS A 31 -45.61 3.76 25.73
CA CYS A 31 -44.19 4.03 25.62
C CYS A 31 -43.41 4.18 26.92
N TYR A 32 -43.12 3.07 27.60
CA TYR A 32 -41.70 2.84 27.90
C TYR A 32 -41.05 2.47 26.55
N MET A 33 -40.77 3.49 25.73
CA MET A 33 -39.73 3.33 24.72
C MET A 33 -38.48 3.09 25.55
N ASP A 34 -37.91 1.91 25.41
CA ASP A 34 -36.67 1.56 26.04
C ASP A 34 -35.70 2.72 25.75
N LEU A 35 -35.25 3.44 26.79
CA LEU A 35 -34.35 4.58 26.59
C LEU A 35 -33.04 4.12 25.96
N ASP A 36 -32.72 2.82 26.12
CA ASP A 36 -31.64 2.12 25.45
C ASP A 36 -31.88 1.89 23.94
N ASP A 37 -33.12 1.99 23.44
CA ASP A 37 -33.47 1.81 22.02
C ASP A 37 -33.58 3.15 21.27
N ILE A 38 -34.05 4.23 21.93
CA ILE A 38 -34.03 5.60 21.35
C ILE A 38 -32.63 6.23 21.35
N PHE A 39 -31.90 6.10 22.47
CA PHE A 39 -30.58 6.74 22.63
C PHE A 39 -29.41 5.76 22.46
N GLY A 40 -29.64 4.45 22.35
CA GLY A 40 -28.61 3.44 22.09
C GLY A 40 -27.71 3.76 20.89
N PRO A 41 -28.26 4.20 19.74
CA PRO A 41 -27.44 4.65 18.60
C PRO A 41 -26.60 5.89 18.90
N SER A 42 -27.09 6.80 19.76
CA SER A 42 -26.36 8.01 20.16
C SER A 42 -25.27 7.74 21.18
N LEU A 43 -25.43 6.69 22.01
CA LEU A 43 -24.44 6.28 23.02
C LEU A 43 -23.28 5.49 22.39
N ASN A 44 -23.55 4.71 21.35
CA ASN A 44 -22.53 3.94 20.61
C ASN A 44 -22.07 4.65 19.32
N LEU A 45 -22.34 5.95 19.18
CA LEU A 45 -22.05 6.71 17.97
C LEU A 45 -20.55 6.75 17.66
N GLU A 46 -19.71 6.94 18.68
CA GLU A 46 -18.25 6.96 18.55
C GLU A 46 -17.71 5.62 18.03
N ASP A 47 -18.10 4.51 18.65
CA ASP A 47 -17.68 3.16 18.23
C ASP A 47 -18.17 2.82 16.82
N THR A 48 -19.36 3.31 16.45
CA THR A 48 -19.93 3.10 15.12
C THR A 48 -19.13 3.85 14.07
N HIS A 49 -18.88 5.15 14.26
CA HIS A 49 -18.10 5.95 13.32
C HIS A 49 -16.63 5.54 13.27
N LEU A 50 -16.04 5.05 14.37
CA LEU A 50 -14.70 4.48 14.36
C LEU A 50 -14.63 3.24 13.46
N LYS A 51 -15.60 2.33 13.59
CA LYS A 51 -15.68 1.12 12.76
C LYS A 51 -15.96 1.45 11.30
N GLU A 52 -16.89 2.36 11.04
CA GLU A 52 -17.21 2.84 9.70
C GLU A 52 -16.01 3.49 9.04
N GLY A 53 -15.36 4.44 9.72
CA GLY A 53 -14.17 5.12 9.20
C GLY A 53 -12.98 4.17 8.98
N TYR A 54 -12.77 3.20 9.86
CA TYR A 54 -11.77 2.15 9.65
C TYR A 54 -12.09 1.31 8.42
N GLN A 55 -13.35 0.84 8.29
CA GLN A 55 -13.76 -0.01 7.18
C GLN A 55 -13.71 0.74 5.85
N GLU A 56 -14.16 1.99 5.83
CA GLU A 56 -14.08 2.87 4.66
C GLU A 56 -12.62 3.13 4.27
N GLY A 57 -11.77 3.50 5.24
CA GLY A 57 -10.36 3.75 5.02
C GLY A 57 -9.61 2.50 4.52
N TYR A 58 -9.90 1.33 5.10
CA TYR A 58 -9.32 0.06 4.67
C TYR A 58 -9.75 -0.29 3.24
N ASN A 59 -11.06 -0.24 2.94
CA ASN A 59 -11.57 -0.57 1.61
C ASN A 59 -11.03 0.37 0.54
N THR A 60 -11.02 1.67 0.83
CA THR A 60 -10.52 2.70 -0.08
C THR A 60 -9.02 2.55 -0.30
N GLY A 61 -8.24 2.43 0.78
CA GLY A 61 -6.79 2.29 0.71
C GLY A 61 -6.35 0.97 0.06
N PHE A 62 -7.11 -0.11 0.26
CA PHE A 62 -6.85 -1.39 -0.41
C PHE A 62 -7.10 -1.30 -1.92
N ALA A 63 -8.22 -0.69 -2.33
CA ALA A 63 -8.54 -0.51 -3.74
C ALA A 63 -7.53 0.42 -4.42
N SER A 64 -7.25 1.59 -3.85
CA SER A 64 -6.30 2.55 -4.41
C SER A 64 -4.88 1.99 -4.45
N GLY A 65 -4.42 1.36 -3.36
CA GLY A 65 -3.07 0.79 -3.31
C GLY A 65 -2.85 -0.32 -4.33
N LYS A 66 -3.89 -1.10 -4.66
CA LYS A 66 -3.83 -2.10 -5.73
C LYS A 66 -3.69 -1.46 -7.11
N ASP A 67 -4.48 -0.43 -7.39
CA ASP A 67 -4.46 0.26 -8.69
C ASP A 67 -3.15 1.03 -8.88
N ASP A 68 -2.70 1.75 -7.85
CA ASP A 68 -1.42 2.47 -7.84
C ASP A 68 -0.25 1.52 -8.05
N GLY A 69 -0.23 0.40 -7.31
CA GLY A 69 0.82 -0.61 -7.43
C GLY A 69 0.86 -1.25 -8.82
N HIS A 70 -0.31 -1.48 -9.44
CA HIS A 70 -0.41 -1.99 -10.80
C HIS A 70 0.14 -1.00 -11.82
N GLU A 71 -0.27 0.27 -11.74
CA GLU A 71 0.16 1.32 -12.66
C GLU A 71 1.67 1.56 -12.58
N VAL A 72 2.20 1.71 -11.35
CA VAL A 72 3.63 1.87 -11.12
C VAL A 72 4.38 0.64 -11.64
N GLY A 73 3.92 -0.57 -11.33
CA GLY A 73 4.55 -1.81 -11.77
C GLY A 73 4.68 -1.91 -13.30
N ILE A 74 3.62 -1.57 -14.05
CA ILE A 74 3.67 -1.55 -15.52
C ILE A 74 4.67 -0.50 -16.02
N LYS A 75 4.61 0.73 -15.50
CA LYS A 75 5.48 1.83 -15.92
C LYS A 75 6.95 1.50 -15.66
N THR A 76 7.28 1.11 -14.43
CA THR A 76 8.66 0.82 -14.03
C THR A 76 9.18 -0.43 -14.75
N GLY A 77 8.36 -1.47 -14.86
CA GLY A 77 8.71 -2.69 -15.58
C GLY A 77 9.00 -2.44 -17.06
N PHE A 78 8.21 -1.59 -17.73
CA PHE A 78 8.46 -1.20 -19.12
C PHE A 78 9.80 -0.45 -19.28
N ILE A 79 10.06 0.56 -18.44
CA ILE A 79 11.30 1.36 -18.51
C ILE A 79 12.53 0.47 -18.32
N THR A 80 12.48 -0.41 -17.32
CA THR A 80 13.58 -1.35 -17.05
C THR A 80 13.75 -2.38 -18.17
N GLY A 81 12.64 -2.94 -18.67
CA GLY A 81 12.64 -3.90 -19.76
C GLY A 81 13.16 -3.32 -21.07
N GLU A 82 12.77 -2.09 -21.40
CA GLU A 82 13.26 -1.35 -22.57
C GLU A 82 14.78 -1.19 -22.51
N GLU A 83 15.30 -0.78 -21.36
CA GLU A 83 16.74 -0.58 -21.16
C GLU A 83 17.52 -1.89 -21.30
N LEU A 84 17.05 -2.97 -20.66
CA LEU A 84 17.67 -4.29 -20.78
C LEU A 84 17.62 -4.82 -22.22
N GLY A 85 16.49 -4.64 -22.89
CA GLY A 85 16.32 -5.02 -24.29
C GLY A 85 17.26 -4.25 -25.23
N PHE A 86 17.44 -2.96 -25.00
CA PHE A 86 18.41 -2.15 -25.74
C PHE A 86 19.84 -2.70 -25.59
N TYR A 87 20.26 -3.01 -24.37
CA TYR A 87 21.58 -3.59 -24.12
C TYR A 87 21.73 -4.97 -24.76
N ARG A 88 20.70 -5.81 -24.65
CA ARG A 88 20.71 -7.12 -25.29
C ARG A 88 20.89 -7.01 -26.80
N GLY A 89 20.12 -6.13 -27.46
CA GLY A 89 20.26 -5.90 -28.90
C GLY A 89 21.66 -5.43 -29.31
N CYS A 90 22.28 -4.53 -28.53
CA CYS A 90 23.67 -4.11 -28.78
C CYS A 90 24.65 -5.28 -28.66
N ILE A 91 24.52 -6.10 -27.62
CA ILE A 91 25.36 -7.28 -27.37
C ILE A 91 25.20 -8.29 -28.52
N ASP A 92 23.98 -8.55 -28.96
CA ASP A 92 23.70 -9.51 -30.03
C ASP A 92 24.33 -9.06 -31.35
N VAL A 93 24.23 -7.76 -31.69
CA VAL A 93 24.88 -7.18 -32.88
C VAL A 93 26.40 -7.29 -32.78
N TRP A 94 27.01 -6.85 -31.67
CA TRP A 94 28.47 -6.92 -31.52
C TRP A 94 28.99 -8.35 -31.54
N THR A 95 28.27 -9.29 -30.91
CA THR A 95 28.62 -10.71 -30.90
C THR A 95 28.53 -11.31 -32.29
N SER A 96 27.49 -10.94 -33.06
CA SER A 96 27.35 -11.38 -34.45
C SER A 96 28.51 -10.90 -35.33
N VAL A 97 28.97 -9.65 -35.15
CA VAL A 97 30.12 -9.12 -35.88
C VAL A 97 31.41 -9.89 -35.52
N ILE A 98 31.63 -10.19 -34.23
CA ILE A 98 32.78 -10.99 -33.78
C ILE A 98 32.76 -12.41 -34.38
N GLN A 99 31.58 -13.01 -34.54
CA GLN A 99 31.46 -14.35 -35.14
C GLN A 99 31.86 -14.35 -36.62
N ILE A 100 31.54 -13.28 -37.35
CA ILE A 100 31.89 -13.13 -38.78
C ILE A 100 33.37 -12.79 -38.92
N GLU A 101 33.87 -11.85 -38.12
CA GLU A 101 35.26 -11.39 -38.14
C GLU A 101 35.85 -11.36 -36.71
N PRO A 102 36.49 -12.45 -36.25
CA PRO A 102 36.98 -12.54 -34.86
C PRO A 102 38.03 -11.50 -34.45
N THR A 103 38.66 -10.86 -35.42
CA THR A 103 39.69 -9.83 -35.20
C THR A 103 39.14 -8.40 -35.28
N CYS A 104 37.84 -8.21 -35.51
CA CYS A 104 37.21 -6.89 -35.66
C CYS A 104 37.37 -6.03 -34.40
N PHE A 105 37.38 -6.65 -33.22
CA PHE A 105 37.51 -6.00 -31.92
C PHE A 105 38.67 -6.60 -31.12
N SER A 106 39.36 -5.76 -30.34
CA SER A 106 40.39 -6.24 -29.42
C SER A 106 39.83 -7.24 -28.39
N THR A 107 40.67 -8.15 -27.92
CA THR A 107 40.33 -9.13 -26.86
C THR A 107 39.75 -8.46 -25.60
N ARG A 108 40.23 -7.24 -25.28
CA ARG A 108 39.73 -6.42 -24.18
C ARG A 108 38.26 -6.03 -24.37
N VAL A 109 37.87 -5.65 -25.59
CA VAL A 109 36.49 -5.28 -25.91
C VAL A 109 35.58 -6.50 -25.93
N GLN A 110 36.03 -7.60 -26.54
CA GLN A 110 35.28 -8.86 -26.56
C GLN A 110 34.99 -9.35 -25.13
N LYS A 111 35.98 -9.25 -24.22
CA LYS A 111 35.78 -9.56 -22.80
C LYS A 111 34.71 -8.67 -22.15
N LYS A 112 34.72 -7.36 -22.42
CA LYS A 112 33.72 -6.43 -21.88
C LYS A 112 32.31 -6.73 -22.38
N ILE A 113 32.16 -7.07 -23.66
CA ILE A 113 30.86 -7.47 -24.24
C ILE A 113 30.34 -8.73 -23.55
N LYS A 114 31.21 -9.73 -23.34
CA LYS A 114 30.83 -10.95 -22.61
C LYS A 114 30.43 -10.67 -21.16
N GLU A 115 31.17 -9.81 -20.45
CA GLU A 115 30.80 -9.39 -19.10
C GLU A 115 29.45 -8.66 -19.07
N MET A 116 29.10 -7.90 -20.11
CA MET A 116 27.77 -7.30 -20.23
C MET A 116 26.68 -8.35 -20.45
N ASP A 117 26.92 -9.33 -21.32
CA ASP A 117 25.98 -10.44 -21.58
C ASP A 117 25.67 -11.24 -20.31
N GLU A 118 26.71 -11.51 -19.50
CA GLU A 118 26.56 -12.17 -18.21
C GLU A 118 25.72 -11.34 -17.23
N LEU A 119 25.83 -10.00 -17.24
CA LEU A 119 25.02 -9.13 -16.38
C LEU A 119 23.56 -9.09 -16.82
N VAL A 120 23.30 -8.96 -18.12
CA VAL A 120 21.94 -8.99 -18.66
C VAL A 120 21.27 -10.33 -18.32
N SER A 121 21.99 -11.44 -18.48
CA SER A 121 21.46 -12.78 -18.22
C SER A 121 21.21 -13.07 -16.72
N LYS A 122 21.96 -12.42 -15.82
CA LYS A 122 21.80 -12.55 -14.36
C LYS A 122 20.78 -11.59 -13.78
N TYR A 123 20.25 -10.66 -14.57
CA TYR A 123 19.32 -9.66 -14.06
C TYR A 123 18.02 -10.34 -13.55
N PRO A 124 17.62 -10.12 -12.29
CA PRO A 124 16.48 -10.80 -11.69
C PRO A 124 15.14 -10.17 -12.12
N ILE A 125 14.70 -10.46 -13.34
CA ILE A 125 13.44 -9.90 -13.89
C ILE A 125 12.21 -10.27 -13.04
N LEU A 126 12.22 -11.44 -12.41
CA LEU A 126 11.10 -11.95 -11.60
C LEU A 126 11.15 -11.53 -10.13
N ASP A 127 12.23 -10.88 -9.71
CA ASP A 127 12.44 -10.44 -8.33
C ASP A 127 12.90 -8.97 -8.35
N PRO A 128 11.97 -8.03 -8.63
CA PRO A 128 12.30 -6.61 -8.76
C PRO A 128 12.71 -5.95 -7.44
N GLU A 129 12.41 -6.57 -6.30
CA GLU A 129 12.80 -6.11 -4.96
C GLU A 129 14.22 -6.54 -4.57
N ASN A 130 14.90 -7.29 -5.44
CA ASN A 130 16.25 -7.77 -5.18
C ASN A 130 17.23 -6.59 -5.03
N GLU A 131 17.99 -6.58 -3.94
CA GLU A 131 18.98 -5.55 -3.63
C GLU A 131 20.01 -5.34 -4.77
N ASN A 132 20.30 -6.39 -5.53
CA ASN A 132 21.29 -6.36 -6.61
C ASN A 132 20.78 -5.68 -7.89
N VAL A 133 19.47 -5.44 -8.06
CA VAL A 133 18.89 -4.86 -9.30
C VAL A 133 19.55 -3.53 -9.65
N THR A 134 19.66 -2.65 -8.66
CA THR A 134 20.22 -1.30 -8.83
C THR A 134 21.70 -1.37 -9.22
N ASP A 135 22.46 -2.25 -8.57
CA ASP A 135 23.88 -2.42 -8.81
C ASP A 135 24.17 -3.04 -10.18
N ILE A 136 23.41 -4.07 -10.58
CA ILE A 136 23.54 -4.69 -11.90
C ILE A 136 23.24 -3.65 -12.99
N MET A 137 22.19 -2.83 -12.84
CA MET A 137 21.89 -1.78 -13.81
C MET A 137 22.98 -0.71 -13.87
N GLY A 138 23.45 -0.25 -12.72
CA GLY A 138 24.55 0.72 -12.64
C GLY A 138 25.81 0.21 -13.35
N LEU A 139 26.14 -1.07 -13.13
CA LEU A 139 27.28 -1.71 -13.75
C LEU A 139 27.09 -1.90 -15.27
N LEU A 140 25.90 -2.27 -15.71
CA LEU A 140 25.57 -2.44 -17.12
C LEU A 140 25.70 -1.11 -17.89
N ARG A 141 25.15 -0.02 -17.32
CA ARG A 141 25.31 1.36 -17.82
C ARG A 141 26.78 1.76 -17.97
N LEU A 142 27.59 1.46 -16.95
CA LEU A 142 29.02 1.79 -16.96
C LEU A 142 29.77 1.01 -18.03
N LYS A 143 29.53 -0.30 -18.13
CA LYS A 143 30.20 -1.15 -19.14
C LYS A 143 29.78 -0.76 -20.55
N PHE A 144 28.51 -0.48 -20.79
CA PHE A 144 28.01 -0.03 -22.09
C PHE A 144 28.74 1.24 -22.57
N ARG A 145 28.83 2.26 -21.71
CA ARG A 145 29.57 3.50 -22.04
C ARG A 145 31.04 3.21 -22.34
N ALA A 146 31.67 2.34 -21.57
CA ALA A 146 33.06 1.95 -21.77
C ALA A 146 33.28 1.24 -23.13
N VAL A 147 32.36 0.36 -23.53
CA VAL A 147 32.40 -0.30 -24.84
C VAL A 147 32.20 0.72 -25.96
N CYS A 148 31.19 1.59 -25.85
CA CYS A 148 30.93 2.64 -26.86
C CYS A 148 32.13 3.57 -27.06
N ALA A 149 32.76 4.00 -25.96
CA ALA A 149 33.96 4.82 -26.01
C ALA A 149 35.15 4.10 -26.67
N THR A 150 35.30 2.80 -26.41
CA THR A 150 36.41 2.01 -27.01
C THR A 150 36.18 1.74 -28.50
N LEU A 151 34.93 1.57 -28.91
CA LEU A 151 34.54 1.34 -30.30
C LEU A 151 34.36 2.64 -31.10
N ASN A 152 34.45 3.80 -30.45
CA ASN A 152 34.18 5.12 -31.04
C ASN A 152 32.81 5.21 -31.72
N VAL A 153 31.80 4.54 -31.15
CA VAL A 153 30.41 4.54 -31.65
C VAL A 153 29.56 5.49 -30.81
N LYS A 154 28.72 6.27 -31.49
CA LYS A 154 27.73 7.15 -30.84
C LYS A 154 26.43 6.40 -30.64
N LEU A 155 26.43 5.46 -29.70
CA LEU A 155 25.22 4.79 -29.23
C LEU A 155 24.83 5.40 -27.89
N GLU A 156 23.61 5.90 -27.80
CA GLU A 156 23.05 6.49 -26.59
C GLU A 156 21.67 5.89 -26.34
N TYR A 157 21.47 5.37 -25.14
CA TYR A 157 20.13 5.02 -24.67
C TYR A 157 19.43 6.29 -24.17
N LYS A 158 18.33 6.66 -24.82
CA LYS A 158 17.58 7.90 -24.54
C LYS A 158 16.42 7.72 -23.56
N GLY A 159 16.11 6.49 -23.14
CA GLY A 159 14.91 6.15 -22.37
C GLY A 159 15.00 6.35 -20.85
N TYR A 160 16.10 6.89 -20.31
CA TYR A 160 16.09 7.29 -18.89
C TYR A 160 15.22 8.54 -18.73
N PRO A 161 14.41 8.65 -17.66
CA PRO A 161 13.99 9.96 -17.20
C PRO A 161 15.25 10.76 -16.87
N LYS A 162 15.65 11.66 -17.77
CA LYS A 162 16.68 12.64 -17.48
C LYS A 162 16.12 13.47 -16.34
N ALA A 163 16.86 13.61 -15.24
CA ALA A 163 16.51 14.49 -14.12
C ALA A 163 16.31 15.97 -14.54
N SER A 164 16.55 16.30 -15.81
CA SER A 164 16.47 17.61 -16.43
C SER A 164 15.33 17.77 -17.44
N GLU A 165 14.43 16.80 -17.61
CA GLU A 165 13.21 17.02 -18.39
C GLU A 165 12.02 17.21 -17.43
N PRO A 166 11.49 18.44 -17.30
CA PRO A 166 10.29 18.71 -16.53
C PRO A 166 9.07 18.25 -17.34
N ASN A 167 8.91 16.95 -17.50
CA ASN A 167 7.65 16.40 -17.96
C ASN A 167 6.85 15.99 -16.72
N GLU A 168 5.95 16.91 -16.37
CA GLU A 168 4.75 16.72 -15.57
C GLU A 168 4.49 15.27 -15.15
N ILE A 169 4.94 14.94 -13.94
CA ILE A 169 4.29 13.90 -13.17
C ILE A 169 3.05 14.57 -12.60
N GLN A 170 1.93 14.50 -13.34
CA GLN A 170 0.63 14.86 -12.78
C GLN A 170 0.24 13.76 -11.80
N PHE A 171 0.12 14.15 -10.54
CA PHE A 171 -0.48 13.36 -9.45
C PHE A 171 -2.01 13.51 -9.50
#